data_AF-A0A7W0T9A4-F1
#
_entry.id   AF-A0A7W0T9A4-F1
#
_cell.length_a   1.000
_cell.length_b   1.000
_cell.length_c   1.000
_cell.angle_alpha   90.00
_cell.angle_beta   90.00
_cell.angle_gamma   90.00
#
_symmetry.space_group_name_H-M   'P 1'
#
loop_
_entity.id
_entity.type
_entity.pdbx_description
1 polymer ?
#
loop_
_entity_poly.entity_id
_entity_poly.type
_entity_poly.pdbx_seq_one_letter_code
_entity_poly.pdbx_strand_id
1 'polypeptide(L)'
;MFRGRAERKVIAAGYDPARLPPGQYLTEKWPVLHAGGIPDTDLATWDFFVRGEVENPISLSWDELNQLSRITITEDIHCVTRWSRFDVTFEGIHWSALEELVLPKQSAHFVVAHSEQGYTANVPIASLRDRLALIATHA
;
A
#
# COMPACT_ATOMS: atom_id res chain seq x y z
N MET A 1 -28.39 0.52 -23.40
CA MET A 1 -27.51 0.12 -22.28
C MET A 1 -27.33 1.34 -21.39
N PHE A 2 -28.03 1.41 -20.25
CA PHE A 2 -28.03 2.60 -19.39
C PHE A 2 -26.71 2.64 -18.60
N ARG A 3 -25.70 3.35 -19.11
CA ARG A 3 -24.47 3.64 -18.36
C ARG A 3 -24.82 4.38 -17.06
N GLY A 4 -24.37 3.86 -15.92
CA GLY A 4 -24.69 4.39 -14.59
C GLY A 4 -24.25 5.86 -14.42
N ARG A 5 -24.79 6.57 -13.42
CA ARG A 5 -24.33 7.95 -13.08
C ARG A 5 -22.82 7.97 -12.79
N ALA A 6 -22.30 6.91 -12.18
CA ALA A 6 -20.87 6.76 -11.88
C ALA A 6 -20.01 6.65 -13.15
N GLU A 7 -20.37 5.80 -14.11
CA GLU A 7 -19.65 5.66 -15.38
C GLU A 7 -19.61 6.97 -16.18
N ARG A 8 -20.73 7.73 -16.18
CA ARG A 8 -20.77 9.06 -16.81
C ARG A 8 -19.76 10.02 -16.19
N LYS A 9 -19.57 9.97 -14.86
CA LYS A 9 -18.56 10.78 -14.17
C LYS A 9 -17.14 10.37 -14.57
N VAL A 10 -16.88 9.07 -14.69
CA VAL A 10 -15.58 8.54 -15.14
C VAL A 10 -15.24 9.01 -16.55
N ILE A 11 -16.18 8.88 -17.49
CA ILE A 11 -16.02 9.34 -18.87
C ILE A 11 -15.79 10.86 -18.91
N ALA A 12 -16.57 11.63 -18.13
CA ALA A 12 -16.42 13.08 -18.06
C ALA A 12 -15.06 13.51 -17.49
N ALA A 13 -14.46 12.69 -16.62
CA ALA A 13 -13.11 12.89 -16.11
C ALA A 13 -12.00 12.40 -17.07
N GLY A 14 -12.36 11.91 -18.26
CA GLY A 14 -11.41 11.48 -19.29
C GLY A 14 -10.88 10.05 -19.12
N TYR A 15 -11.48 9.24 -18.24
CA TYR A 15 -11.04 7.89 -17.97
C TYR A 15 -11.89 6.83 -18.68
N ASP A 16 -11.31 5.64 -18.88
CA ASP A 16 -12.05 4.47 -19.34
C ASP A 16 -13.00 3.97 -18.23
N PRO A 17 -14.32 3.95 -18.44
CA PRO A 17 -15.28 3.39 -17.48
C PRO A 17 -15.02 1.93 -17.10
N ALA A 18 -14.28 1.15 -17.90
CA ALA A 18 -13.89 -0.21 -17.55
C ALA A 18 -12.92 -0.29 -16.36
N ARG A 19 -12.19 0.80 -16.05
CA ARG A 19 -11.34 0.91 -14.86
C ARG A 19 -12.13 1.01 -13.56
N LEU A 20 -13.41 1.39 -13.62
CA LEU A 20 -14.25 1.54 -12.43
C LEU A 20 -14.92 0.19 -12.08
N PRO A 21 -14.59 -0.44 -10.94
CA PRO A 21 -15.22 -1.70 -10.57
C PRO A 21 -16.73 -1.54 -10.37
N PRO A 22 -17.52 -2.59 -10.65
CA PRO A 22 -18.97 -2.55 -10.48
C PRO A 22 -19.38 -2.08 -9.07
N GLY A 23 -20.31 -1.12 -9.02
CA GLY A 23 -20.84 -0.61 -7.75
C GLY A 23 -19.97 0.44 -7.05
N GLN A 24 -18.84 0.84 -7.63
CA GLN A 24 -18.00 1.93 -7.11
C GLN A 24 -18.33 3.29 -7.74
N TYR A 25 -17.82 4.36 -7.15
CA TYR A 25 -17.86 5.72 -7.70
C TYR A 25 -16.48 6.38 -7.69
N LEU A 26 -16.19 7.16 -8.71
CA LEU A 26 -14.93 7.93 -8.81
C LEU A 26 -14.92 9.11 -7.82
N THR A 27 -13.83 9.25 -7.08
CA THR A 27 -13.54 10.41 -6.23
C THR A 27 -12.21 11.06 -6.61
N GLU A 28 -12.18 12.39 -6.60
CA GLU A 28 -10.96 13.21 -6.72
C GLU A 28 -10.39 13.61 -5.36
N LYS A 29 -11.21 13.53 -4.29
CA LYS A 29 -10.77 13.76 -2.92
C LYS A 29 -10.07 12.52 -2.38
N TRP A 30 -9.15 12.71 -1.44
CA TRP A 30 -8.53 11.65 -0.66
C TRP A 30 -9.46 11.28 0.50
N PRO A 31 -10.14 10.11 0.45
CA PRO A 31 -10.97 9.69 1.56
C PRO A 31 -10.07 9.24 2.70
N VAL A 32 -10.22 9.87 3.86
CA VAL A 32 -9.47 9.48 5.07
C VAL A 32 -10.28 8.42 5.80
N LEU A 33 -9.68 7.24 5.97
CA LEU A 33 -10.26 6.11 6.68
C LEU A 33 -9.22 5.62 7.70
N HIS A 34 -9.63 5.44 8.96
CA HIS A 34 -8.76 4.93 10.01
C HIS A 34 -9.51 3.87 10.82
N ALA A 35 -8.83 2.76 11.12
CA ALA A 35 -9.37 1.69 11.96
C ALA A 35 -9.21 1.99 13.46
N GLY A 36 -8.15 2.72 13.82
CA GLY A 36 -7.85 3.18 15.18
C GLY A 36 -7.68 4.70 15.23
N GLY A 37 -7.03 5.20 16.27
CA GLY A 37 -6.62 6.60 16.34
C GLY A 37 -5.57 6.95 15.26
N ILE A 38 -5.43 8.24 14.95
CA ILE A 38 -4.29 8.71 14.16
C ILE A 38 -3.11 8.82 15.14
N PRO A 39 -2.00 8.10 14.91
CA PRO A 39 -0.85 8.19 15.79
C PRO A 39 -0.19 9.56 15.72
N ASP A 40 0.38 9.99 16.84
CA ASP A 40 1.31 11.12 16.92
C ASP A 40 2.73 10.54 16.90
N THR A 41 3.34 10.53 15.71
CA THR A 41 4.57 9.78 15.45
C THR A 41 5.80 10.69 15.47
N ASP A 42 6.73 10.44 16.41
CA ASP A 42 8.06 11.04 16.40
C ASP A 42 9.04 10.18 15.60
N LEU A 43 9.35 10.62 14.38
CA LEU A 43 10.25 9.92 13.46
C LEU A 43 11.68 9.76 14.00
N ALA A 44 12.10 10.55 14.99
CA ALA A 44 13.41 10.37 15.63
C ALA A 44 13.50 9.11 16.50
N THR A 45 12.35 8.58 16.94
CA THR A 45 12.27 7.37 17.77
C THR A 45 11.53 6.22 17.08
N TRP A 46 11.03 6.45 15.88
CA TRP A 46 10.25 5.50 15.12
C TRP A 46 11.10 4.32 14.61
N ASP A 47 10.54 3.13 14.66
CA ASP A 47 11.15 1.90 14.18
C ASP A 47 10.26 1.12 13.19
N PHE A 48 10.89 0.56 12.17
CA PHE A 48 10.32 -0.40 11.25
C PHE A 48 10.96 -1.76 11.47
N PHE A 49 10.16 -2.79 11.74
CA PHE A 49 10.69 -4.13 11.95
C PHE A 49 10.14 -5.15 10.95
N VAL A 50 11.01 -6.09 10.58
CA VAL A 50 10.62 -7.32 9.87
C VAL A 50 11.08 -8.50 10.72
N ARG A 51 10.14 -9.35 11.11
CA ARG A 51 10.34 -10.48 12.03
C ARG A 51 9.46 -11.67 11.65
N GLY A 52 9.66 -12.79 12.32
CA GLY A 52 8.91 -14.03 12.10
C GLY A 52 9.73 -15.06 11.33
N GLU A 53 9.18 -15.60 10.24
CA GLU A 53 9.79 -16.63 9.41
C GLU A 53 10.87 -16.06 8.46
N VAL A 54 11.89 -15.42 9.03
CA VAL A 54 13.03 -14.83 8.33
C VAL A 54 14.33 -15.32 8.98
N GLU A 55 15.43 -15.37 8.21
CA GLU A 55 16.74 -15.73 8.77
C GLU A 55 17.37 -14.56 9.53
N ASN A 56 17.21 -13.33 9.03
CA ASN A 56 17.79 -12.12 9.60
C ASN A 56 16.68 -11.13 9.98
N PRO A 57 16.12 -11.19 11.20
CA PRO A 57 15.18 -10.16 11.64
C PRO A 57 15.89 -8.80 11.74
N ILE A 58 15.22 -7.74 11.30
CA ILE A 58 15.78 -6.38 11.30
C ILE A 58 14.85 -5.41 12.03
N SER A 59 15.47 -4.33 12.54
CA SER A 59 14.79 -3.10 12.94
C SER A 59 15.54 -1.94 12.30
N LEU A 60 14.82 -1.05 11.62
CA LEU A 60 15.33 0.11 10.90
C LEU A 60 14.70 1.38 11.47
N SER A 61 15.51 2.40 11.73
CA SER A 61 15.03 3.75 11.95
C SER A 61 14.39 4.33 10.67
N TRP A 62 13.67 5.46 10.81
CA TRP A 62 13.14 6.19 9.66
C TRP A 62 14.23 6.56 8.65
N ASP A 63 15.40 7.00 9.13
CA ASP A 63 16.51 7.41 8.27
C ASP A 63 17.12 6.21 7.52
N GLU A 64 17.32 5.07 8.20
CA GLU A 64 17.82 3.84 7.57
C GLU A 64 16.85 3.29 6.53
N LEU A 65 15.54 3.32 6.80
CA LEU A 65 14.52 2.90 5.84
C LEU A 65 14.55 3.78 4.57
N ASN A 66 14.75 5.10 4.73
CA ASN A 66 14.81 6.04 3.60
C ASN A 66 16.14 6.01 2.82
N GLN A 67 17.17 5.33 3.32
CA GLN A 67 18.40 5.07 2.58
C GLN A 67 18.26 3.93 1.57
N LEU A 68 17.22 3.09 1.71
CA LEU A 68 16.93 2.04 0.73
C LEU A 68 16.49 2.64 -0.61
N SER A 69 16.74 1.90 -1.69
CA SER A 69 16.36 2.33 -3.04
C SER A 69 14.85 2.52 -3.15
N ARG A 70 14.45 3.73 -3.55
CA ARG A 70 13.05 4.10 -3.74
C ARG A 70 12.61 3.89 -5.18
N ILE A 71 11.36 3.51 -5.35
CA ILE A 71 10.68 3.45 -6.65
C ILE A 71 9.41 4.29 -6.61
N THR A 72 8.96 4.70 -7.79
CA THR A 72 7.69 5.39 -7.97
C THR A 72 6.73 4.49 -8.76
N ILE A 73 5.51 4.35 -8.28
CA ILE A 73 4.43 3.64 -8.98
C ILE A 73 3.23 4.57 -9.13
N THR A 74 2.41 4.33 -10.14
CA THR A 74 1.11 4.98 -10.31
C THR A 74 0.05 3.91 -10.47
N GLU A 75 -0.91 3.86 -9.55
CA GLU A 75 -1.94 2.81 -9.50
C GLU A 75 -3.32 3.37 -9.14
N ASP A 76 -4.36 2.57 -9.40
CA ASP A 76 -5.72 2.88 -8.98
C ASP A 76 -6.00 2.29 -7.60
N ILE A 77 -6.68 3.05 -6.74
CA ILE A 77 -7.16 2.56 -5.45
C ILE A 77 -8.66 2.30 -5.56
N HIS A 78 -9.05 1.08 -5.22
CA HIS A 78 -10.45 0.66 -5.16
C HIS A 78 -10.78 0.17 -3.75
N CYS A 79 -11.62 0.92 -3.03
CA CYS A 79 -11.98 0.58 -1.66
C CYS A 79 -13.28 -0.23 -1.63
N VAL A 80 -13.35 -1.23 -0.75
CA VAL A 80 -14.58 -1.98 -0.47
C VAL A 80 -15.73 -1.09 0.03
N THR A 81 -15.41 0.11 0.55
CA THR A 81 -16.40 1.15 0.90
C THR A 81 -16.91 1.95 -0.31
N ARG A 82 -16.70 1.40 -1.52
CA ARG A 82 -17.30 1.77 -2.82
C ARG A 82 -16.73 3.00 -3.51
N TRP A 83 -15.58 3.51 -3.09
CA TRP A 83 -14.92 4.61 -3.81
C TRP A 83 -13.70 4.10 -4.58
N SER A 84 -13.48 4.69 -5.75
CA SER A 84 -12.25 4.52 -6.53
C SER A 84 -11.56 5.87 -6.72
N ARG A 85 -10.23 5.86 -6.62
CA ARG A 85 -9.37 7.00 -6.97
C ARG A 85 -8.36 6.51 -8.00
N PHE A 86 -8.26 7.23 -9.12
CA PHE A 86 -7.42 6.83 -10.24
C PHE A 86 -6.11 7.60 -10.28
N ASP A 87 -5.11 7.00 -10.94
CA ASP A 87 -3.80 7.59 -11.23
C ASP A 87 -3.09 8.12 -9.97
N VAL A 88 -3.13 7.33 -8.91
CA VAL A 88 -2.51 7.69 -7.64
C VAL A 88 -1.03 7.33 -7.69
N THR A 89 -0.17 8.34 -7.54
CA THR A 89 1.27 8.13 -7.52
C THR A 89 1.78 7.99 -6.10
N PHE A 90 2.62 6.99 -5.87
CA PHE A 90 3.30 6.75 -4.61
C PHE A 90 4.79 6.59 -4.86
N GLU A 91 5.59 7.04 -3.89
CA GLU A 91 7.02 6.75 -3.83
C GLU A 91 7.36 6.08 -2.50
N GLY A 92 8.24 5.10 -2.57
CA GLY A 92 8.60 4.30 -1.39
C GLY A 92 9.53 3.15 -1.72
N ILE A 93 9.58 2.18 -0.81
CA ILE A 93 10.53 1.07 -0.87
C ILE A 93 9.80 -0.16 -1.40
N HIS A 94 10.34 -0.77 -2.46
CA HIS A 94 9.85 -2.07 -2.93
C HIS A 94 10.30 -3.19 -1.97
N TRP A 95 9.47 -4.20 -1.75
CA TRP A 95 9.75 -5.30 -0.83
C TRP A 95 11.08 -6.02 -1.10
N SER A 96 11.51 -6.12 -2.35
CA SER A 96 12.77 -6.77 -2.72
C SER A 96 13.98 -6.20 -1.98
N ALA A 97 14.00 -4.88 -1.70
CA ALA A 97 15.08 -4.24 -0.96
C ALA A 97 15.18 -4.74 0.49
N LEU A 98 14.05 -5.12 1.09
CA LEU A 98 14.01 -5.71 2.43
C LEU A 98 14.22 -7.22 2.38
N GLU A 99 13.70 -7.89 1.36
CA GLU A 99 13.81 -9.34 1.16
C GLU A 99 15.29 -9.80 1.11
N GLU A 100 16.14 -9.02 0.46
CA GLU A 100 17.59 -9.26 0.41
C GLU A 100 18.27 -9.16 1.78
N LEU A 101 17.75 -8.32 2.67
CA LEU A 101 18.30 -8.13 4.02
C LEU A 101 17.83 -9.24 4.95
N VAL A 102 16.54 -9.57 4.90
CA VAL A 102 15.89 -10.43 5.90
C VAL A 102 15.95 -11.91 5.58
N LEU A 103 16.08 -12.25 4.28
CA LEU A 103 16.13 -13.62 3.76
C LEU A 103 14.97 -14.49 4.31
N PRO A 104 13.74 -14.36 3.76
CA PRO A 104 12.60 -15.15 4.20
C PRO A 104 12.87 -16.66 4.09
N LYS A 105 12.46 -17.42 5.11
CA LYS A 105 12.59 -18.87 5.13
C LYS A 105 11.72 -19.52 4.07
N GLN A 106 12.05 -20.74 3.65
CA GLN A 106 11.20 -21.49 2.70
C GLN A 106 9.79 -21.78 3.24
N SER A 107 9.63 -21.81 4.57
CA SER A 107 8.34 -21.91 5.28
C SER A 107 7.49 -20.63 5.23
N ALA A 108 8.07 -19.49 4.85
CA ALA A 108 7.36 -18.21 4.81
C ALA A 108 6.46 -18.11 3.58
N HIS A 109 5.14 -18.17 3.78
CA HIS A 109 4.16 -18.09 2.70
C HIS A 109 3.28 -16.84 2.74
N PHE A 110 3.16 -16.21 3.91
CA PHE A 110 2.32 -15.04 4.15
C PHE A 110 3.09 -14.00 4.95
N VAL A 111 2.75 -12.74 4.70
CA VAL A 111 3.22 -11.60 5.50
C VAL A 111 2.02 -10.99 6.19
N VAL A 112 2.21 -10.64 7.46
CA VAL A 112 1.26 -9.84 8.22
C VAL A 112 1.85 -8.45 8.39
N ALA A 113 1.24 -7.46 7.74
CA ALA A 113 1.55 -6.06 7.96
C ALA A 113 0.88 -5.61 9.27
N HIS A 114 1.67 -4.99 10.13
CA HIS A 114 1.21 -4.39 11.38
C HIS A 114 1.26 -2.88 11.25
N SER A 115 0.20 -2.20 11.70
CA SER A 115 0.16 -0.76 11.82
C SER A 115 0.17 -0.35 13.28
N GLU A 116 0.56 0.89 13.54
CA GLU A 116 0.27 1.54 14.81
C GLU A 116 -1.24 1.47 15.12
N GLN A 117 -1.60 1.48 16.40
CA GLN A 117 -2.97 1.28 16.86
C GLN A 117 -3.58 -0.11 16.55
N GLY A 118 -2.74 -1.09 16.21
CA GLY A 118 -3.09 -2.52 16.24
C GLY A 118 -3.85 -3.05 15.02
N TYR A 119 -4.03 -2.23 13.97
CA TYR A 119 -4.56 -2.74 12.71
C TYR A 119 -3.56 -3.71 12.07
N THR A 120 -4.07 -4.81 11.51
CA THR A 120 -3.27 -5.78 10.77
C THR A 120 -3.96 -6.18 9.48
N ALA A 121 -3.15 -6.52 8.49
CA ALA A 121 -3.61 -7.13 7.24
C ALA A 121 -2.59 -8.18 6.81
N ASN A 122 -3.05 -9.26 6.19
CA ASN A 122 -2.16 -10.30 5.69
C ASN A 122 -2.31 -10.50 4.18
N VAL A 123 -1.20 -10.79 3.53
CA VAL A 123 -1.13 -11.08 2.10
C VAL A 123 -0.18 -12.27 1.87
N PRO A 124 -0.34 -13.03 0.78
CA PRO A 124 0.69 -13.96 0.34
C PRO A 124 2.02 -13.22 0.13
N ILE A 125 3.14 -13.82 0.49
CA ILE A 125 4.46 -13.21 0.27
C ILE A 125 4.72 -12.92 -1.22
N ALA A 126 4.14 -13.73 -2.11
CA ALA A 126 4.20 -13.51 -3.55
C ALA A 126 3.57 -12.18 -3.97
N SER A 127 2.56 -11.69 -3.26
CA SER A 127 1.96 -10.37 -3.53
C SER A 127 2.89 -9.22 -3.20
N LEU A 128 3.81 -9.37 -2.23
CA LEU A 128 4.83 -8.35 -1.96
C LEU A 128 5.95 -8.33 -3.01
N ARG A 129 6.12 -9.42 -3.76
CA ARG A 129 7.08 -9.51 -4.87
C ARG A 129 6.52 -9.02 -6.20
N ASP A 130 5.24 -8.63 -6.24
CA ASP A 130 4.68 -7.97 -7.40
C ASP A 130 5.40 -6.64 -7.64
N ARG A 131 5.68 -6.31 -8.90
CA ARG A 131 6.41 -5.09 -9.29
C ARG A 131 5.76 -3.79 -8.79
N LEU A 132 4.47 -3.84 -8.44
CA LEU A 132 3.68 -2.71 -7.97
C LEU A 132 3.51 -2.70 -6.44
N ALA A 133 4.04 -3.68 -5.73
CA ALA A 133 4.02 -3.69 -4.27
C ALA A 133 4.96 -2.62 -3.71
N LEU A 134 4.50 -1.87 -2.71
CA LEU A 134 5.26 -0.74 -2.18
C LEU A 134 4.99 -0.55 -0.69
N ILE A 135 6.07 -0.31 0.05
CA ILE A 135 6.00 0.36 1.34
C ILE A 135 6.07 1.86 1.04
N ALA A 136 4.89 2.47 0.88
CA ALA A 136 4.77 3.87 0.51
C ALA A 136 5.21 4.78 1.67
N THR A 137 6.16 5.67 1.40
CA THR A 137 6.63 6.68 2.38
C THR A 137 6.31 8.11 1.93
N HIS A 138 5.95 8.31 0.66
CA HIS A 138 5.62 9.59 0.05
C HIS A 138 4.45 9.43 -0.93
N ALA A 139 3.57 10.44 -1.03
CA ALA A 139 2.39 10.47 -1.90
C ALA A 139 2.08 11.90 -2.36
#